data_AF-A0A8D8LR86-F1
#
_entry.id   AF-A0A8D8LR86-F1
#
_cell.length_a   1.000
_cell.length_b   1.000
_cell.length_c   1.000
_cell.angle_alpha   90.00
_cell.angle_beta   90.00
_cell.angle_gamma   90.00
#
_symmetry.space_group_name_H-M   'P 1'
#
loop_
_entity.id
_entity.type
_entity.pdbx_description
1 polymer ?
#
loop_
_entity_poly.entity_id
_entity_poly.type
_entity_poly.pdbx_seq_one_letter_code
_entity_poly.pdbx_strand_id
1 'polypeptide(L)'
;MCWASLFSYQSVQYRRKNGLKVSTSEMCVLIQELVPEVSSAGVLFSCDPVTGHPWTSVISCNYGLGLSVVAASCDPDTFTLTRDVASEYKVKHKKCGNKGNKTVFQGFTLHSSSETGNQYSQLD
;
A
#
# COMPACT_ATOMS: atom_id res chain seq x y z
N MET A 1 19.17 9.51 -5.15
CA MET A 1 19.53 10.23 -3.90
C MET A 1 18.26 10.69 -3.20
N CYS A 2 17.95 10.20 -2.00
CA CYS A 2 16.70 10.56 -1.28
C CYS A 2 16.63 12.05 -0.92
N TRP A 3 17.71 12.65 -0.42
CA TRP A 3 17.75 14.09 -0.10
C TRP A 3 17.49 15.00 -1.30
N ALA A 4 17.90 14.61 -2.50
CA ALA A 4 17.64 15.39 -3.71
C ALA A 4 16.12 15.47 -4.02
N SER A 5 15.33 14.46 -3.62
CA SER A 5 13.86 14.48 -3.82
C SER A 5 13.18 15.65 -3.09
N LEU A 6 13.79 16.15 -2.01
CA LEU A 6 13.31 17.32 -1.28
C LEU A 6 13.25 18.55 -2.18
N PHE A 7 14.18 18.70 -3.13
CA PHE A 7 14.26 19.84 -4.04
C PHE A 7 13.56 19.62 -5.39
N SER A 8 12.79 18.54 -5.52
CA SER A 8 11.93 18.33 -6.68
C SER A 8 10.93 19.48 -6.85
N TYR A 9 10.54 19.76 -8.10
CA TYR A 9 9.58 20.82 -8.42
C TYR A 9 8.28 20.69 -7.61
N GLN A 10 7.72 19.47 -7.51
CA GLN A 10 6.49 19.22 -6.78
C GLN A 10 6.64 19.51 -5.28
N SER A 11 7.76 19.08 -4.65
CA SER A 11 8.03 19.33 -3.24
C SER A 11 8.21 20.82 -2.92
N VAL A 12 8.93 21.56 -3.77
CA VAL A 12 9.14 23.01 -3.58
C VAL A 12 7.81 23.77 -3.73
N GLN A 13 7.00 23.42 -4.72
CA GLN A 13 5.70 24.05 -4.92
C GLN A 13 4.72 23.78 -3.77
N TYR A 14 4.64 22.54 -3.29
CA TYR A 14 3.81 22.18 -2.14
C TYR A 14 4.21 23.00 -0.90
N ARG A 15 5.51 23.11 -0.62
CA ARG A 15 6.00 23.87 0.55
C ARG A 15 5.69 25.36 0.44
N ARG A 16 5.91 25.97 -0.74
CA ARG A 16 5.53 27.37 -0.99
C ARG A 16 4.04 27.62 -0.76
N LYS A 17 3.18 26.73 -1.25
CA LYS A 17 1.72 26.82 -1.06
C LYS A 17 1.29 26.71 0.40
N ASN A 18 2.02 25.97 1.22
CA ASN A 18 1.71 25.75 2.64
C ASN A 18 2.54 26.64 3.59
N GLY A 19 3.25 27.65 3.09
CA GLY A 19 4.07 28.55 3.92
C GLY A 19 5.29 27.88 4.58
N LEU A 20 5.71 26.71 4.10
CA LEU A 20 6.84 25.96 4.64
C LEU A 20 8.16 26.46 4.02
N LYS A 21 9.19 26.65 4.87
CA LYS A 21 10.50 27.17 4.44
C LYS A 21 11.24 26.15 3.58
N VAL A 22 11.51 26.50 2.32
CA VAL A 22 12.20 25.60 1.37
C VAL A 22 13.66 25.36 1.74
N SER A 23 14.36 26.39 2.23
CA SER A 23 15.80 26.40 2.50
C SER A 23 16.22 25.71 3.80
N THR A 24 15.31 25.61 4.77
CA THR A 24 15.61 25.06 6.12
C THR A 24 14.77 23.84 6.44
N SER A 25 14.16 23.20 5.44
CA SER A 25 13.46 21.92 5.66
C SER A 25 14.49 20.81 5.82
N GLU A 26 14.33 19.99 6.85
CA GLU A 26 15.17 18.82 7.11
C GLU A 26 14.49 17.54 6.58
N MET A 27 15.29 16.53 6.26
CA MET A 27 14.80 15.22 5.81
C MET A 27 15.58 14.11 6.52
N CYS A 28 14.84 13.22 7.16
CA CYS A 28 15.35 11.96 7.67
C CYS A 28 15.19 10.86 6.61
N VAL A 29 16.19 9.98 6.49
CA VAL A 29 16.13 8.80 5.63
C VAL A 29 16.00 7.57 6.53
N LEU A 30 14.87 6.88 6.39
CA LEU A 30 14.63 5.61 7.09
C LEU A 30 15.21 4.47 6.27
N ILE A 31 16.00 3.62 6.93
CA ILE A 31 16.52 2.37 6.37
C ILE A 31 15.79 1.24 7.09
N GLN A 32 15.02 0.47 6.34
CA GLN A 32 14.25 -0.66 6.84
C GLN A 32 14.71 -1.93 6.13
N GLU A 33 14.81 -3.02 6.87
CA GLU A 33 15.07 -4.33 6.30
C GLU A 33 13.91 -4.75 5.38
N LEU A 34 14.25 -5.22 4.18
CA LEU A 34 13.26 -5.76 3.25
C LEU A 34 12.84 -7.15 3.73
N VAL A 35 11.54 -7.43 3.70
CA VAL A 35 11.00 -8.79 3.91
C VAL A 35 10.74 -9.40 2.53
N PRO A 36 11.65 -10.23 1.98
CA PRO A 36 11.56 -10.67 0.58
C PRO A 36 10.55 -11.82 0.36
N GLU A 37 10.36 -12.68 1.35
CA GLU A 37 9.52 -13.88 1.27
C GLU A 37 8.08 -13.59 1.68
N VAL A 38 7.44 -12.61 1.03
CA VAL A 38 6.02 -12.29 1.26
C VAL A 38 5.12 -12.91 0.20
N SER A 39 4.09 -13.64 0.64
CA SER A 39 3.04 -14.15 -0.25
C SER A 39 2.10 -13.03 -0.72
N SER A 40 1.81 -12.07 0.16
CA SER A 40 0.96 -10.92 -0.11
C SER A 40 1.32 -9.73 0.76
N ALA A 41 0.96 -8.55 0.30
CA ALA A 41 1.11 -7.30 1.03
C ALA A 41 -0.01 -6.33 0.65
N GLY A 42 -0.21 -5.30 1.47
CA GLY A 42 -1.31 -4.38 1.28
C GLY A 42 -1.27 -3.16 2.18
N VAL A 43 -2.35 -2.39 2.12
CA VAL A 43 -2.60 -1.20 2.94
C VAL A 43 -3.88 -1.44 3.75
N LEU A 44 -3.86 -1.02 5.01
CA LEU A 44 -5.01 -1.04 5.91
C LEU A 44 -5.35 0.39 6.33
N PHE A 45 -6.61 0.77 6.18
CA PHE A 45 -7.21 1.92 6.86
C PHE A 45 -8.00 1.42 8.06
N SER A 46 -7.67 1.90 9.25
CA SER A 46 -8.35 1.52 10.50
C SER A 46 -9.78 2.09 10.60
N CYS A 47 -10.03 3.20 9.90
CA CYS A 47 -11.34 3.83 9.75
C CYS A 47 -11.72 3.85 8.26
N ASP A 48 -13.01 3.97 7.95
CA ASP A 48 -13.46 4.08 6.55
C ASP A 48 -12.87 5.36 5.93
N PRO A 49 -12.05 5.27 4.86
CA PRO A 49 -11.40 6.43 4.27
C PRO A 49 -12.37 7.34 3.50
N VAL A 50 -13.58 6.87 3.17
CA VAL A 50 -14.61 7.63 2.46
C VAL A 50 -15.57 8.29 3.46
N THR A 51 -16.04 7.55 4.45
CA THR A 51 -17.06 8.05 5.40
C THR A 51 -16.49 8.52 6.74
N GLY A 52 -15.26 8.13 7.09
CA GLY A 52 -14.65 8.40 8.39
C GLY A 52 -15.12 7.48 9.52
N HIS A 53 -15.96 6.46 9.24
CA HIS A 53 -16.53 5.60 10.28
C HIS A 53 -15.44 4.81 11.02
N PRO A 54 -15.28 4.98 12.35
CA PRO A 54 -14.15 4.41 13.09
C PRO A 54 -14.26 2.91 13.37
N TRP A 55 -15.46 2.34 13.22
CA TRP A 55 -15.70 0.90 13.38
C TRP A 55 -15.62 0.14 12.07
N THR A 56 -15.26 0.80 10.98
CA THR A 56 -15.14 0.18 9.67
C THR A 56 -13.68 0.27 9.26
N SER A 57 -13.05 -0.86 8.98
CA SER A 57 -11.68 -0.90 8.46
C SER A 57 -11.68 -1.39 7.02
N VAL A 58 -10.76 -0.87 6.20
CA VAL A 58 -10.66 -1.24 4.79
C VAL A 58 -9.25 -1.73 4.51
N ILE A 59 -9.14 -2.96 4.02
CA ILE A 59 -7.87 -3.59 3.63
C ILE A 59 -7.84 -3.68 2.11
N SER A 60 -6.76 -3.22 1.49
CA SER A 60 -6.46 -3.46 0.08
C SER A 60 -5.16 -4.22 -0.05
N CYS A 61 -5.18 -5.40 -0.70
CA CYS A 61 -4.00 -6.27 -0.78
C CYS A 61 -3.80 -6.89 -2.17
N ASN A 62 -2.55 -7.22 -2.48
CA ASN A 62 -2.16 -7.95 -3.68
C ASN A 62 -1.06 -8.96 -3.35
N TYR A 63 -0.79 -9.88 -4.28
CA TYR A 63 0.32 -10.83 -4.14
C TYR A 63 1.68 -10.14 -4.26
N GLY A 64 2.67 -10.70 -3.56
CA GLY A 64 4.04 -10.19 -3.52
C GLY A 64 4.19 -8.93 -2.67
N LEU A 65 5.22 -8.14 -2.96
CA LEU A 65 5.59 -6.94 -2.22
C LEU A 65 4.55 -5.82 -2.39
N GLY A 66 4.34 -5.04 -1.32
CA GLY A 66 3.29 -4.02 -1.25
C GLY A 66 3.46 -2.85 -2.23
N LEU A 67 4.59 -2.77 -2.94
CA LEU A 67 4.83 -1.75 -3.94
C LEU A 67 3.77 -1.76 -5.04
N SER A 68 3.27 -2.94 -5.45
CA SER A 68 2.25 -3.01 -6.52
C SER A 68 0.94 -2.32 -6.12
N VAL A 69 0.59 -2.38 -4.83
CA VAL A 69 -0.63 -1.77 -4.28
C VAL A 69 -0.44 -0.25 -4.18
N VAL A 70 0.70 0.20 -3.66
CA VAL A 70 0.98 1.63 -3.46
C VAL A 70 1.20 2.36 -4.79
N ALA A 71 1.81 1.69 -5.77
CA ALA A 71 2.03 2.23 -7.11
C ALA A 71 0.77 2.21 -7.99
N ALA A 72 -0.34 1.65 -7.50
CA ALA A 72 -1.59 1.46 -8.25
C ALA A 72 -1.40 0.75 -9.60
N SER A 73 -0.43 -0.16 -9.68
CA SER A 73 -0.07 -0.86 -10.92
C SER A 73 -0.92 -2.11 -11.20
N CYS A 74 -1.84 -2.45 -10.29
CA CYS A 74 -2.76 -3.59 -10.36
C CYS A 74 -4.06 -3.27 -9.61
N ASP A 75 -5.13 -4.00 -9.89
CA ASP A 75 -6.40 -3.90 -9.15
C ASP A 75 -6.35 -4.87 -7.95
N PRO A 76 -6.21 -4.37 -6.70
CA PRO A 76 -6.04 -5.22 -5.53
C PRO A 76 -7.37 -5.80 -5.03
N ASP A 77 -7.29 -6.87 -4.25
CA ASP A 77 -8.44 -7.30 -3.45
C ASP A 77 -8.73 -6.26 -2.37
N THR A 78 -10.00 -5.99 -2.13
CA THR A 78 -10.45 -5.08 -1.09
C THR A 78 -11.43 -5.76 -0.14
N PHE A 79 -11.11 -5.73 1.15
CA PHE A 79 -11.96 -6.24 2.22
C PHE A 79 -12.44 -5.09 3.09
N THR A 80 -13.74 -5.02 3.33
CA THR A 80 -14.34 -4.11 4.31
C THR A 80 -14.68 -4.90 5.56
N LEU A 81 -14.06 -4.54 6.67
CA LEU A 81 -14.28 -5.14 7.98
C LEU A 81 -15.12 -4.22 8.84
N THR A 82 -15.98 -4.78 9.67
CA THR A 82 -16.65 -4.06 10.77
C THR A 82 -16.10 -4.59 12.08
N ARG A 83 -15.67 -3.67 12.95
CA ARG A 83 -15.22 -3.94 14.31
C ARG A 83 -16.38 -3.72 15.27
N ASP A 84 -16.67 -4.70 16.12
CA ASP A 84 -17.67 -4.52 17.17
C ASP A 84 -17.08 -3.95 18.47
N VAL A 85 -17.93 -3.78 19.48
CA VAL A 85 -17.55 -3.23 20.79
C VAL A 85 -16.56 -4.14 21.53
N ALA A 86 -16.57 -5.44 21.24
CA ALA A 86 -15.62 -6.42 21.78
C ALA A 86 -14.28 -6.43 21.04
N SER A 87 -14.10 -5.54 20.04
CA SER A 87 -12.93 -5.49 19.15
C SER A 87 -12.76 -6.71 18.25
N GLU A 88 -13.84 -7.46 18.01
CA GLU A 88 -13.85 -8.52 17.01
C GLU A 88 -14.10 -7.95 15.62
N TYR A 89 -13.40 -8.49 14.61
CA TYR A 89 -13.54 -8.07 13.21
C TYR A 89 -14.40 -9.06 12.43
N LYS A 90 -15.41 -8.55 11.73
CA LYS A 90 -16.26 -9.31 10.81
C LYS A 90 -16.14 -8.76 9.39
N VAL A 91 -16.00 -9.64 8.41
CA VAL A 91 -15.98 -9.25 6.99
C VAL A 91 -17.39 -8.83 6.58
N LYS A 92 -17.56 -7.57 6.21
CA LYS A 92 -18.81 -7.00 5.69
C LYS A 92 -18.90 -7.13 4.18
N HIS A 93 -17.79 -6.93 3.48
CA HIS A 93 -17.73 -6.99 2.02
C HIS A 93 -16.35 -7.47 1.56
N LYS A 94 -16.32 -8.26 0.48
CA LYS A 94 -15.12 -8.73 -0.20
C LYS A 94 -15.26 -8.38 -1.68
N LYS A 95 -14.32 -7.59 -2.20
CA LYS A 95 -14.16 -7.33 -3.64
C LYS A 95 -12.85 -7.96 -4.08
N CYS A 96 -12.91 -8.94 -4.97
CA CYS A 96 -11.71 -9.49 -5.58
C CYS A 96 -11.30 -8.61 -6.76
N GLY A 97 -10.04 -8.17 -6.78
CA GLY A 97 -9.47 -7.37 -7.85
C GLY A 97 -8.79 -8.22 -8.91
N ASN A 98 -8.53 -7.64 -10.09
CA ASN A 98 -7.72 -8.31 -11.12
C ASN A 98 -6.22 -8.22 -10.81
N LYS A 99 -5.70 -9.26 -10.14
CA LYS A 99 -4.31 -9.40 -9.71
C LYS A 99 -3.35 -9.84 -10.83
N GLY A 100 -3.35 -9.11 -11.95
CA GLY A 100 -2.55 -9.49 -13.13
C GLY A 100 -1.03 -9.48 -12.92
N ASN A 101 -0.53 -8.72 -11.96
CA ASN A 101 0.90 -8.52 -11.69
C ASN A 101 1.21 -8.61 -10.19
N LYS A 102 2.38 -9.18 -9.85
CA LYS A 102 2.96 -9.15 -8.48
C LYS A 102 4.39 -8.63 -8.53
N THR A 103 4.84 -8.01 -7.45
CA THR A 103 6.24 -7.56 -7.30
C THR A 103 7.01 -8.53 -6.42
N VAL A 104 8.16 -9.02 -6.90
CA VAL A 104 9.04 -9.95 -6.17
C VAL A 104 10.45 -9.40 -6.10
N PHE A 105 11.20 -9.79 -5.06
CA PHE A 105 12.60 -9.42 -4.89
C PHE A 105 13.51 -10.57 -5.33
N GLN A 106 14.43 -10.32 -6.27
CA GLN A 106 15.39 -11.31 -6.76
C GLN A 106 16.74 -10.65 -7.03
N GLY A 107 17.82 -11.21 -6.48
CA GLY A 107 19.20 -10.79 -6.81
C GLY A 107 19.47 -9.29 -6.63
N PHE A 108 18.93 -8.66 -5.58
CA PHE A 108 18.99 -7.22 -5.28
C PHE A 108 18.10 -6.30 -6.15
N THR A 109 17.27 -6.85 -7.03
CA THR A 109 16.37 -6.09 -7.90
C THR A 109 14.91 -6.44 -7.65
N LEU A 110 14.01 -5.45 -7.81
CA LEU A 110 12.57 -5.66 -7.81
C LEU A 110 12.09 -5.99 -9.22
N HIS A 111 11.36 -7.08 -9.36
CA HIS A 111 10.78 -7.51 -10.63
C HIS A 111 9.26 -7.51 -10.54
N SER A 112 8.59 -6.99 -11.57
CA SER A 112 7.16 -7.22 -11.77
C SER A 112 6.97 -8.50 -12.58
N SER A 113 6.44 -9.54 -11.95
CA SER A 113 6.04 -10.76 -12.66
C SER A 113 4.53 -10.74 -12.90
N SER A 114 4.13 -10.87 -14.16
CA SER A 114 2.74 -11.11 -14.54
C SER A 114 2.44 -12.61 -14.43
N GLU A 115 1.62 -13.03 -13.48
CA GLU A 115 1.09 -14.39 -13.45
C GLU A 115 -0.33 -14.36 -14.01
N THR A 116 -0.48 -14.83 -15.25
CA THR A 116 -1.79 -15.17 -15.83
C THR A 116 -2.36 -16.38 -15.09
N GLY A 117 -3.28 -16.12 -14.15
CA GLY A 117 -4.37 -17.03 -13.82
C GLY A 117 -4.07 -18.20 -12.87
N ASN A 118 -4.82 -18.18 -11.77
CA ASN A 118 -5.57 -19.34 -11.28
C ASN A 118 -4.81 -20.51 -10.63
N GLN A 119 -4.12 -20.28 -9.50
CA GLN A 119 -3.70 -21.37 -8.60
C GLN A 119 -4.14 -21.24 -7.12
N TYR A 120 -4.87 -20.20 -6.73
CA TYR A 120 -5.31 -20.01 -5.32
C TYR A 120 -6.82 -20.13 -5.08
N SER A 121 -7.58 -20.57 -6.07
CA SER A 121 -9.05 -20.67 -6.02
C SER A 121 -9.58 -21.93 -5.30
N GLN A 122 -8.74 -22.67 -4.56
CA GLN A 122 -9.11 -23.96 -3.95
C GLN A 122 -8.85 -24.07 -2.44
N LEU A 123 -8.82 -22.97 -1.69
CA LEU A 123 -8.71 -23.02 -0.21
C LEU A 123 -9.84 -22.31 0.55
N ASP A 124 -10.93 -21.93 -0.12
CA ASP A 124 -12.18 -21.49 0.52
C ASP A 124 -13.30 -22.52 0.30
#